data_AF-J1SCR3-F1
#
_entry.id   AF-J1SCR3-F1
#
_cell.length_a   1.000
_cell.length_b   1.000
_cell.length_c   1.000
_cell.angle_alpha   90.00
_cell.angle_beta   90.00
_cell.angle_gamma   90.00
#
_symmetry.space_group_name_H-M   'P 1'
#
loop_
_entity.id
_entity.type
_entity.pdbx_description
1 polymer ?
#
loop_
_entity_poly.entity_id
_entity_poly.type
_entity_poly.pdbx_seq_one_letter_code
_entity_poly.pdbx_strand_id
1 'polypeptide(L)' 'MSKTVVRKNESLDDALRRFKRAVTKAGTLQETRKREFYEKPSVKRKRKSEAARKRKKF' A
#
# COMPACT_ATOMS: atom_id res chain seq x y z
N MET A 1 -3.16 6.29 -9.13
CA MET A 1 -4.27 5.32 -9.16
C MET A 1 -3.87 4.16 -10.05
N SER A 2 -3.92 2.91 -9.56
CA SER A 2 -3.52 1.75 -10.34
C SER A 2 -4.62 1.34 -11.33
N LYS A 3 -4.40 1.56 -12.63
CA LYS A 3 -5.29 1.05 -13.68
C LYS A 3 -4.95 -0.42 -13.95
N THR A 4 -5.84 -1.33 -13.60
CA THR A 4 -5.71 -2.75 -13.94
C THR A 4 -6.56 -3.08 -15.16
N VAL A 5 -5.90 -3.34 -16.28
CA VAL A 5 -6.56 -3.81 -17.51
C VAL A 5 -6.56 -5.34 -17.50
N VAL A 6 -7.73 -5.94 -17.62
CA VAL A 6 -7.92 -7.40 -17.73
C VAL A 6 -7.48 -7.86 -19.11
N ARG A 7 -6.66 -8.91 -19.20
CA ARG A 7 -6.23 -9.45 -20.50
C ARG A 7 -7.29 -10.42 -21.03
N LYS A 8 -7.32 -10.61 -22.36
CA LYS A 8 -8.37 -11.37 -23.06
C LYS A 8 -8.44 -12.87 -22.73
N ASN A 9 -7.39 -13.47 -22.17
CA ASN A 9 -7.31 -14.89 -21.79
C ASN A 9 -6.88 -15.08 -20.32
N GLU A 10 -7.40 -14.26 -19.40
CA GLU A 10 -7.09 -14.40 -17.98
C GLU A 10 -8.28 -15.01 -17.21
N SER A 11 -7.97 -15.91 -16.27
CA SER A 11 -8.93 -16.31 -15.24
C SER A 11 -9.19 -15.12 -14.30
N LEU A 12 -10.42 -15.03 -13.78
CA LEU A 12 -10.86 -14.00 -12.85
C LEU A 12 -9.93 -13.91 -11.63
N ASP A 13 -9.48 -15.06 -11.12
CA ASP A 13 -8.62 -15.12 -9.94
C ASP A 13 -7.23 -14.53 -10.17
N ASP A 14 -6.68 -14.70 -11.37
CA ASP A 14 -5.39 -14.13 -11.74
C ASP A 14 -5.44 -12.62 -11.92
N ALA A 15 -6.55 -12.11 -12.47
CA ALA A 15 -6.83 -10.69 -12.53
C ALA A 15 -6.96 -10.09 -11.11
N LEU A 16 -7.69 -10.77 -10.21
CA LEU A 16 -7.86 -10.34 -8.82
C LEU A 16 -6.53 -10.34 -8.06
N ARG A 17 -5.70 -11.36 -8.26
CA ARG A 17 -4.37 -11.44 -7.62
C ARG A 17 -3.47 -10.28 -8.04
N ARG A 18 -3.49 -9.92 -9.33
CA ARG A 18 -2.70 -8.79 -9.85
C ARG A 18 -3.20 -7.45 -9.32
N PHE A 19 -4.52 -7.29 -9.24
CA PHE A 19 -5.14 -6.11 -8.65
C PHE A 19 -4.76 -5.97 -7.18
N LYS A 20 -4.91 -7.02 -6.36
CA LYS A 20 -4.53 -7.00 -4.94
C LYS A 20 -3.06 -6.61 -4.78
N ARG A 21 -2.14 -7.20 -5.56
CA ARG A 21 -0.71 -6.84 -5.54
C ARG A 21 -0.47 -5.37 -5.94
N ALA A 22 -1.14 -4.87 -6.97
CA ALA A 22 -1.00 -3.50 -7.42
C ALA A 22 -1.49 -2.50 -6.34
N VAL A 23 -2.63 -2.77 -5.70
CA VAL A 23 -3.19 -1.96 -4.60
C VAL A 23 -2.26 -1.97 -3.39
N THR A 24 -1.77 -3.14 -2.99
CA THR A 24 -0.81 -3.26 -1.86
C THR A 24 0.49 -2.50 -2.16
N LYS A 25 1.03 -2.62 -3.38
CA LYS A 25 2.24 -1.90 -3.79
C LYS A 25 2.04 -0.38 -3.84
N ALA A 26 0.87 0.06 -4.30
CA ALA A 26 0.52 1.47 -4.34
C ALA A 26 0.36 2.07 -2.92
N GLY A 27 0.12 1.25 -1.90
CA GLY A 27 0.04 1.69 -0.51
C GLY A 27 -1.19 2.56 -0.21
N THR A 28 -2.16 2.62 -1.11
CA THR A 28 -3.36 3.48 -1.02
C THR A 28 -4.12 3.26 0.29
N LEU A 29 -4.36 2.00 0.66
CA LEU A 29 -5.03 1.66 1.93
C LEU A 29 -4.22 2.06 3.16
N GLN A 30 -2.88 1.98 3.11
CA GLN A 30 -2.03 2.41 4.22
C GLN A 30 -2.05 3.93 4.37
N GLU A 31 -2.17 4.66 3.27
CA GLU A 31 -2.23 6.11 3.27
C GLU A 31 -3.56 6.63 3.79
N THR A 32 -4.68 6.01 3.39
CA THR A 32 -6.00 6.33 3.96
C THR A 32 -5.99 6.20 5.48
N ARG A 33 -5.49 5.07 6.01
CA ARG A 33 -5.40 4.84 7.46
C ARG A 33 -4.54 5.86 8.20
N LYS A 34 -3.46 6.35 7.57
CA LYS A 34 -2.60 7.40 8.15
C LYS A 34 -3.25 8.78 8.17
N ARG A 35 -4.26 9.00 7.33
CA ARG A 35 -4.97 10.27 7.16
C ARG A 35 -6.30 10.32 7.92
N GLU A 36 -6.73 9.22 8.54
CA GLU A 36 -7.97 9.14 9.32
C GLU A 36 -8.03 10.18 10.45
N PHE A 37 -6.88 10.50 11.06
CA PHE A 37 -6.79 11.52 12.10
C PHE A 37 -5.53 12.37 11.93
N TYR A 38 -5.58 13.57 12.49
CA TYR A 38 -4.40 14.42 12.54
C TYR A 38 -3.35 13.80 13.47
N GLU A 39 -2.15 13.64 12.94
CA GLU A 39 -0.99 13.22 13.69
C GLU A 39 0.06 14.34 13.69
N LYS A 40 0.54 14.71 14.88
CA LYS A 40 1.56 15.76 15.06
C LYS A 40 2.81 15.43 14.23
N PRO A 41 3.49 16.43 13.64
CA PRO A 41 4.66 16.19 12.79
C PRO A 41 5.78 15.36 13.43
N SER A 42 5.98 15.48 14.75
CA SER A 42 6.96 14.68 15.49
C SER A 42 6.63 13.18 15.48
N VAL A 43 5.36 12.82 15.68
CA VAL A 43 4.92 11.42 15.71
C VAL A 43 4.94 10.82 14.31
N LYS A 44 4.57 11.60 13.28
CA LYS A 44 4.76 11.20 11.86
C LYS A 44 6.23 10.88 11.54
N ARG A 45 7.18 11.71 12.00
CA ARG A 45 8.63 11.46 11.82
C ARG A 45 9.09 10.19 12.55
N LYS A 46 8.63 9.98 13.79
CA LYS A 46 8.92 8.78 14.58
C LYS A 46 8.38 7.50 13.92
N ARG A 47 7.11 7.49 13.49
CA ARG A 47 6.53 6.34 12.78
C ARG A 47 7.24 6.04 11.46
N LYS A 48 7.69 7.06 10.74
CA LYS A 48 8.46 6.89 9.49
C LYS A 48 9.82 6.20 9.75
N SER A 49 10.55 6.62 10.78
CA SER A 49 11.85 6.03 11.11
C SER A 49 11.71 4.59 11.63
N GLU A 50 10.71 4.31 12.46
CA GLU A 50 10.39 2.95 12.92
C GLU A 50 10.03 2.02 11.76
N ALA A 51 9.19 2.47 10.83
CA ALA A 51 8.83 1.70 9.65
C ALA A 51 10.05 1.41 8.75
N ALA A 52 10.96 2.36 8.58
CA ALA A 52 12.20 2.16 7.84
C ALA A 52 13.13 1.15 8.52
N ARG A 53 13.29 1.23 9.85
CA ARG A 53 14.07 0.25 10.63
C ARG A 53 13.50 -1.15 10.52
N LYS A 54 12.16 -1.30 10.63
CA LYS A 54 11.49 -2.59 10.47
C LYS A 54 11.72 -3.18 9.07
N ARG A 55 11.71 -2.38 8.00
CA ARG A 55 12.01 -2.85 6.63
C ARG A 55 13.46 -3.27 6.41
N LYS A 56 14.41 -2.73 7.17
CA LYS A 56 15.85 -3.03 7.02
C LYS A 56 16.30 -4.24 7.86
N LYS A 57 15.53 -4.58 8.90
CA LYS A 57 15.85 -5.68 9.83
C LYS A 57 15.41 -7.06 9.28
N PHE A 58 14.67 -7.09 8.17
CA PHE A 58 14.25 -8.29 7.46
C PHE A 58 14.82 -8.27 6.05
#